data_AF-A0A537U631-F1
#
_entry.id   AF-A0A537U631-F1
#
_cell.length_a   1.000
_cell.length_b   1.000
_cell.length_c   1.000
_cell.angle_alpha   90.00
_cell.angle_beta   90.00
_cell.angle_gamma   90.00
#
_symmetry.space_group_name_H-M   'P 1'
#
loop_
_entity.id
_entity.type
_entity.pdbx_description
1 polymer ?
#
loop_
_entity_poly.entity_id
_entity_poly.type
_entity_poly.pdbx_seq_one_letter_code
_entity_poly.pdbx_strand_id
1 'polypeptide(L)'
;MRFPAPLLPATLVRRYKRFLADVVLASGETVTVHCANPGSMIGLDPAGARVWLSMSTNPKRKLAHSWELVEVDLGGGAELVGINTTHPNALAAEAIAAGAIPELGGYTLLRREVRYGKNSRVDFLLEGLPRPPCYVEIKNVHLMREPGLAEFPDAVTKRGAKHLVELGEIAAAGARAVMLFLIQIGSARRFKLARDIDAAYGAAFDAARVRGIEALAYRCGISCEGIEVVEPVPIAE
;
A
#
# COMPACT_ATOMS: atom_id res chain seq x y z
N MET A 1 11.25 -2.04 6.00
CA MET A 1 10.97 -1.49 7.35
C MET A 1 10.90 -2.59 8.38
N ARG A 2 11.46 -2.35 9.56
CA ARG A 2 11.30 -3.24 10.72
C ARG A 2 10.19 -2.71 11.61
N PHE A 3 9.38 -3.59 12.18
CA PHE A 3 8.46 -3.17 13.24
C PHE A 3 9.28 -2.71 14.46
N PRO A 4 8.93 -1.57 15.07
CA PRO A 4 9.74 -1.00 16.16
C PRO A 4 9.66 -1.82 17.45
N ALA A 5 8.67 -2.70 17.56
CA ALA A 5 8.47 -3.63 18.66
C ALA A 5 7.86 -4.93 18.10
N PRO A 6 8.04 -6.07 18.80
CA PRO A 6 7.38 -7.32 18.44
C PRO A 6 5.87 -7.15 18.31
N LEU A 7 5.28 -7.71 17.25
CA LEU A 7 3.85 -7.69 17.07
C LEU A 7 3.16 -8.68 18.02
N LEU A 8 2.00 -8.27 18.54
CA LEU A 8 1.17 -9.08 19.42
C LEU A 8 0.18 -9.90 18.58
N PRO A 9 0.16 -11.24 18.71
CA PRO A 9 -0.86 -12.06 18.04
C PRO A 9 -2.22 -11.88 18.72
N ALA A 10 -3.27 -11.86 17.92
CA ALA A 10 -4.65 -11.89 18.38
C ALA A 10 -5.54 -12.63 17.37
N THR A 11 -6.79 -12.89 17.76
CA THR A 11 -7.81 -13.48 16.88
C THR A 11 -8.86 -12.43 16.54
N LEU A 12 -9.10 -12.19 15.26
CA LEU A 12 -10.10 -11.23 14.80
C LEU A 12 -11.51 -11.70 15.17
N VAL A 13 -12.29 -10.86 15.83
CA VAL A 13 -13.74 -11.09 16.01
C VAL A 13 -14.48 -10.50 14.83
N ARG A 14 -14.24 -9.22 14.54
CA ARG A 14 -14.87 -8.49 13.42
C ARG A 14 -14.19 -7.15 13.19
N ARG A 15 -14.25 -6.66 11.95
CA ARG A 15 -13.98 -5.27 11.58
C ARG A 15 -15.28 -4.51 11.43
N TYR A 16 -15.33 -3.24 11.86
CA TYR A 16 -16.53 -2.41 11.76
C TYR A 16 -16.18 -0.92 11.75
N LYS A 17 -17.13 -0.08 11.31
CA LYS A 17 -16.96 1.39 11.20
C LYS A 17 -15.67 1.80 10.47
N ARG A 18 -15.20 0.96 9.53
CA ARG A 18 -13.98 1.10 8.71
C ARG A 18 -12.65 1.05 9.48
N PHE A 19 -12.55 1.74 10.61
CA PHE A 19 -11.30 1.98 11.33
C PHE A 19 -11.19 1.26 12.69
N LEU A 20 -12.16 0.39 13.02
CA LEU A 20 -12.20 -0.36 14.27
C LEU A 20 -12.26 -1.86 13.99
N ALA A 21 -11.60 -2.65 14.83
CA ALA A 21 -11.78 -4.08 14.87
C ALA A 21 -11.79 -4.55 16.33
N ASP A 22 -12.65 -5.50 16.64
CA ASP A 22 -12.62 -6.21 17.92
C ASP A 22 -11.77 -7.47 17.73
N VAL A 23 -10.85 -7.74 18.66
CA VAL A 23 -9.94 -8.90 18.62
C VAL A 23 -9.83 -9.54 20.00
N VAL A 24 -9.58 -10.84 20.05
CA VAL A 24 -9.29 -11.59 21.29
C VAL A 24 -7.78 -11.77 21.41
N LEU A 25 -7.20 -11.23 22.49
CA LEU A 25 -5.77 -11.40 22.80
C LEU A 25 -5.50 -12.83 23.32
N ALA A 26 -4.22 -13.21 23.38
CA ALA A 26 -3.81 -14.49 23.96
C ALA A 26 -4.25 -14.68 25.44
N SER A 27 -4.50 -13.58 26.16
CA SER A 27 -5.06 -13.61 27.52
C SER A 27 -6.55 -13.99 27.57
N GLY A 28 -7.24 -14.05 26.43
CA GLY A 28 -8.69 -14.20 26.34
C GLY A 28 -9.47 -12.88 26.43
N GLU A 29 -8.79 -11.76 26.69
CA GLU A 29 -9.43 -10.44 26.72
C GLU A 29 -9.84 -9.98 25.31
N THR A 30 -11.06 -9.44 25.18
CA THR A 30 -11.49 -8.78 23.94
C THR A 30 -11.16 -7.30 24.00
N VAL A 31 -10.39 -6.82 23.02
CA VAL A 31 -10.00 -5.40 22.92
C VAL A 31 -10.39 -4.83 21.56
N THR A 32 -10.72 -3.54 21.53
CA THR A 32 -10.90 -2.81 20.26
C THR A 32 -9.56 -2.23 19.81
N VAL A 33 -9.20 -2.46 18.55
CA VAL A 33 -7.95 -2.01 17.93
C VAL A 33 -8.22 -1.08 16.75
N HIS A 34 -7.24 -0.25 16.40
CA HIS A 34 -7.33 0.60 15.23
C HIS A 34 -7.04 -0.21 13.96
N CYS A 35 -7.98 -0.21 13.01
CA CYS A 35 -7.75 -0.69 11.64
C CYS A 35 -7.35 0.51 10.77
N ALA A 36 -6.06 0.64 10.48
CA ALA A 36 -5.52 1.74 9.66
C ALA A 36 -5.62 1.44 8.15
N ASN A 37 -6.78 0.95 7.71
CA ASN A 37 -7.08 0.68 6.30
C ASN A 37 -8.48 1.22 5.97
N PRO A 38 -8.59 2.23 5.08
CA PRO A 38 -9.88 2.78 4.68
C PRO A 38 -10.61 1.96 3.62
N GLY A 39 -9.93 0.99 2.99
CA GLY A 39 -10.45 0.15 1.92
C GLY A 39 -11.51 -0.86 2.40
N SER A 40 -12.02 -1.63 1.45
CA SER A 40 -12.96 -2.73 1.71
C SER A 40 -12.33 -3.86 2.51
N MET A 41 -11.02 -4.13 2.33
CA MET A 41 -10.32 -5.31 2.83
C MET A 41 -10.98 -6.64 2.39
N ILE A 42 -11.50 -6.71 1.16
CA ILE A 42 -12.06 -7.94 0.59
C ILE A 42 -11.09 -9.12 0.81
N GLY A 43 -11.56 -10.15 1.52
CA GLY A 43 -10.80 -11.36 1.81
C GLY A 43 -9.81 -11.27 2.98
N LEU A 44 -9.70 -10.12 3.66
CA LEU A 44 -8.67 -9.86 4.68
C LEU A 44 -9.19 -9.58 6.09
N ASP A 45 -10.50 -9.66 6.31
CA ASP A 45 -11.11 -9.54 7.64
C ASP A 45 -12.06 -10.68 8.05
N PRO A 46 -11.77 -11.97 7.73
CA PRO A 46 -12.64 -13.05 8.16
C PRO A 46 -12.60 -13.23 9.69
N ALA A 47 -13.78 -13.36 10.30
CA ALA A 47 -13.88 -13.67 11.73
C ALA A 47 -13.12 -14.97 12.04
N GLY A 48 -12.36 -14.96 13.14
CA GLY A 48 -11.46 -16.05 13.51
C GLY A 48 -10.05 -15.96 12.92
N ALA A 49 -9.77 -15.01 12.01
CA ALA A 49 -8.42 -14.85 11.45
C ALA A 49 -7.39 -14.52 12.52
N ARG A 50 -6.19 -15.06 12.38
CA ARG A 50 -5.05 -14.62 13.17
C ARG A 50 -4.58 -13.27 12.66
N VAL A 51 -4.41 -12.33 13.58
CA VAL A 51 -3.96 -10.96 13.28
C VAL A 51 -2.77 -10.59 14.14
N TRP A 52 -2.01 -9.61 13.68
CA TRP A 52 -0.83 -9.10 14.37
C TRP A 52 -0.98 -7.61 14.63
N LEU A 53 -0.74 -7.23 15.89
CA LEU A 53 -1.00 -5.89 16.39
C LEU A 53 0.31 -5.21 16.81
N SER A 54 0.49 -3.94 16.44
CA SER A 54 1.47 -3.08 17.10
C SER A 54 0.88 -2.46 18.35
N MET A 55 1.73 -2.07 19.29
CA MET A 55 1.34 -1.32 20.49
C MET A 55 1.98 0.06 20.47
N SER A 56 1.15 1.09 20.61
CA SER A 56 1.58 2.47 20.78
C SER A 56 1.88 2.75 22.26
N THR A 57 3.05 3.32 22.53
CA THR A 57 3.42 3.82 23.86
C THR A 57 2.89 5.22 24.16
N ASN A 58 2.26 5.90 23.20
CA ASN A 58 1.71 7.24 23.41
C ASN A 58 0.46 7.19 24.31
N PRO A 59 0.52 7.76 25.55
CA PRO A 59 -0.59 7.70 26.50
C PRO A 59 -1.83 8.49 26.07
N LYS A 60 -1.71 9.37 25.06
CA LYS A 60 -2.83 10.14 24.51
C LYS A 60 -3.66 9.36 23.49
N ARG A 61 -3.20 8.19 23.03
CA ARG A 61 -3.96 7.39 22.05
C ARG A 61 -5.18 6.76 22.72
N LYS A 62 -6.34 6.93 22.07
CA LYS A 62 -7.59 6.29 22.48
C LYS A 62 -7.55 4.77 22.34
N LEU A 63 -6.88 4.27 21.30
CA LEU A 63 -6.68 2.85 21.05
C LEU A 63 -5.18 2.57 21.10
N ALA A 64 -4.77 1.71 22.05
CA ALA A 64 -3.36 1.38 22.26
C ALA A 64 -2.79 0.53 21.11
N HIS A 65 -3.64 -0.28 20.46
CA HIS A 65 -3.21 -1.22 19.43
C HIS A 65 -3.63 -0.79 18.02
N SER A 66 -2.77 -1.05 17.05
CA SER A 66 -3.08 -0.94 15.61
C SER A 66 -2.92 -2.30 14.95
N TRP A 67 -3.86 -2.67 14.09
CA TRP A 67 -3.79 -3.91 13.32
C TRP A 67 -2.85 -3.73 12.14
N GLU A 68 -1.78 -4.52 12.11
CA GLU A 68 -0.68 -4.44 11.14
C GLU A 68 -0.81 -5.48 10.03
N LEU A 69 -0.96 -6.75 10.43
CA LEU A 69 -0.95 -7.89 9.52
C LEU A 69 -2.14 -8.82 9.80
N VAL A 70 -2.59 -9.52 8.78
CA VAL A 70 -3.53 -10.64 8.90
C VAL A 70 -2.92 -11.89 8.26
N GLU A 71 -3.18 -13.04 8.86
CA GLU A 71 -2.88 -14.35 8.28
C GLU A 71 -4.14 -14.88 7.57
N VAL A 72 -4.04 -15.12 6.27
CA VAL A 72 -5.15 -15.59 5.42
C VAL A 72 -4.65 -16.59 4.39
N ASP A 73 -5.53 -17.46 3.90
CA ASP A 73 -5.24 -18.32 2.74
C ASP A 73 -5.79 -17.67 1.46
N LEU A 74 -4.88 -17.31 0.54
CA LEU A 74 -5.20 -16.72 -0.76
C LEU A 74 -5.14 -17.76 -1.90
N GLY A 75 -5.32 -19.04 -1.56
CA GLY A 75 -5.33 -20.18 -2.48
C GLY A 75 -3.98 -20.89 -2.63
N GLY A 76 -3.00 -20.56 -1.79
CA GLY A 76 -1.67 -21.17 -1.74
C GLY A 76 -1.27 -21.67 -0.35
N GLY A 77 -2.19 -21.65 0.61
CA GLY A 77 -1.93 -21.83 2.04
C GLY A 77 -1.88 -20.51 2.80
N ALA A 78 -1.87 -20.60 4.13
CA ALA A 78 -1.85 -19.44 5.01
C ALA A 78 -0.58 -18.58 4.81
N GLU A 79 -0.76 -17.29 4.59
CA GLU A 79 0.31 -16.29 4.46
C GLU A 79 -0.05 -14.99 5.17
N LEU A 80 0.97 -14.16 5.45
CA LEU A 80 0.80 -12.84 6.04
C LEU A 80 0.54 -11.80 4.95
N VAL A 81 -0.45 -10.93 5.19
CA VAL A 81 -0.80 -9.78 4.36
C VAL A 81 -0.69 -8.50 5.18
N GLY A 82 -0.03 -7.48 4.62
CA GLY A 82 0.11 -6.16 5.24
C GLY A 82 -1.11 -5.28 4.97
N ILE A 83 -1.87 -4.96 6.02
CA ILE A 83 -3.14 -4.24 5.90
C ILE A 83 -3.05 -2.77 6.29
N ASN A 84 -2.05 -2.40 7.08
CA ASN A 84 -1.91 -1.03 7.55
C ASN A 84 -1.40 -0.09 6.43
N THR A 85 -2.28 0.78 5.95
CA THR A 85 -1.98 1.69 4.82
C THR A 85 -1.15 2.91 5.21
N THR A 86 -0.68 3.02 6.46
CA THR A 86 0.26 4.09 6.85
C THR A 86 1.72 3.79 6.50
N HIS A 87 2.04 2.52 6.23
CA HIS A 87 3.41 2.05 5.95
C HIS A 87 3.96 2.25 4.54
N PRO A 88 3.16 2.25 3.45
CA PRO A 88 3.68 2.29 2.07
C PRO A 88 4.71 3.40 1.80
N ASN A 89 4.51 4.61 2.33
CA ASN A 89 5.45 5.71 2.12
C ASN A 89 6.76 5.50 2.92
N ALA A 90 6.73 4.87 4.09
CA ALA A 90 7.97 4.51 4.77
C ALA A 90 8.71 3.41 4.00
N LEU A 91 7.98 2.37 3.58
CA LEU A 91 8.49 1.24 2.80
C LEU A 91 9.17 1.68 1.50
N ALA A 92 8.49 2.48 0.68
CA ALA A 92 9.04 2.96 -0.59
C ALA A 92 10.28 3.82 -0.36
N ALA A 93 10.28 4.70 0.65
CA ALA A 93 11.43 5.55 0.92
C ALA A 93 12.67 4.74 1.35
N GLU A 94 12.50 3.73 2.21
CA GLU A 94 13.59 2.81 2.57
C GLU A 94 14.07 2.02 1.36
N ALA A 95 13.15 1.49 0.54
CA ALA A 95 13.49 0.73 -0.66
C ALA A 95 14.24 1.55 -1.70
N ILE A 96 13.83 2.80 -1.95
CA ILE A 96 14.52 3.73 -2.84
C ILE A 96 15.92 4.05 -2.31
N ALA A 97 16.05 4.35 -1.02
CA ALA A 97 17.34 4.65 -0.40
C ALA A 97 18.30 3.45 -0.42
N ALA A 98 17.78 2.22 -0.31
CA ALA A 98 18.55 1.00 -0.41
C ALA A 98 18.83 0.54 -1.85
N GLY A 99 18.29 1.24 -2.86
CA GLY A 99 18.44 0.85 -4.28
C GLY A 99 17.61 -0.37 -4.69
N ALA A 100 16.64 -0.80 -3.87
CA ALA A 100 15.77 -1.95 -4.15
C ALA A 100 14.75 -1.67 -5.26
N ILE A 101 14.56 -0.40 -5.63
CA ILE A 101 13.75 0.04 -6.79
C ILE A 101 14.68 0.80 -7.75
N PRO A 102 15.47 0.11 -8.59
CA PRO A 102 16.49 0.74 -9.44
C PRO A 102 15.93 1.83 -10.38
N GLU A 103 14.68 1.69 -10.82
CA GLU A 103 13.98 2.65 -11.67
C GLU A 103 13.81 4.00 -10.99
N LEU A 104 13.81 4.05 -9.65
CA LEU A 104 13.74 5.27 -8.85
C LEU A 104 15.10 5.71 -8.29
N GLY A 105 16.19 5.06 -8.72
CA GLY A 105 17.56 5.40 -8.36
C GLY A 105 18.12 6.61 -9.13
N GLY A 106 19.29 7.09 -8.68
CA GLY A 106 20.04 8.18 -9.34
C GLY A 106 19.54 9.59 -9.02
N TYR A 107 18.69 9.76 -8.02
CA TYR A 107 18.27 11.04 -7.47
C TYR A 107 19.02 11.33 -6.17
N THR A 108 19.32 12.61 -5.90
CA THR A 108 20.09 13.03 -4.72
C THR A 108 19.20 13.53 -3.58
N LEU A 109 17.94 13.85 -3.87
CA LEU A 109 16.97 14.38 -2.91
C LEU A 109 15.63 13.65 -3.04
N LEU A 110 15.04 13.31 -1.89
CA LEU A 110 13.66 12.80 -1.76
C LEU A 110 12.88 13.71 -0.83
N ARG A 111 11.83 14.34 -1.34
CA ARG A 111 10.89 15.17 -0.55
C ARG A 111 9.54 14.48 -0.48
N ARG A 112 8.89 14.53 0.68
CA ARG A 112 7.57 13.92 0.90
C ARG A 112 6.44 14.96 0.85
N GLU A 113 5.24 14.54 0.46
CA GLU A 113 4.00 15.33 0.56
C GLU A 113 4.07 16.68 -0.19
N VAL A 114 4.73 16.69 -1.35
CA VAL A 114 4.94 17.92 -2.14
C VAL A 114 3.67 18.28 -2.89
N ARG A 115 3.22 19.53 -2.77
CA ARG A 115 2.05 20.02 -3.52
C ARG A 115 2.36 20.06 -5.01
N TYR A 116 1.41 19.60 -5.82
CA TYR A 116 1.45 19.68 -7.28
C TYR A 116 0.03 19.82 -7.84
N GLY A 117 -0.07 20.19 -9.12
CA GLY A 117 -1.35 20.39 -9.78
C GLY A 117 -2.18 21.46 -9.07
N LYS A 118 -3.50 21.27 -9.09
CA LYS A 118 -4.45 22.25 -8.51
C LYS A 118 -4.69 22.00 -7.03
N ASN A 119 -4.79 20.74 -6.61
CA ASN A 119 -5.29 20.38 -5.28
C ASN A 119 -4.72 19.04 -4.77
N SER A 120 -3.57 18.60 -5.28
CA SER A 120 -2.97 17.31 -4.92
C SER A 120 -1.62 17.48 -4.23
N ARG A 121 -1.24 16.43 -3.51
CA ARG A 121 0.10 16.24 -2.98
C ARG A 121 0.59 14.89 -3.46
N VAL A 122 1.83 14.86 -3.94
CA VAL A 122 2.48 13.62 -4.37
C VAL A 122 3.16 13.03 -3.16
N ASP A 123 3.17 11.70 -3.08
CA ASP A 123 3.83 11.01 -1.98
C ASP A 123 5.31 11.40 -1.95
N PHE A 124 6.04 11.26 -3.07
CA PHE A 124 7.42 11.74 -3.22
C PHE A 124 7.66 12.63 -4.45
N LEU A 125 8.58 13.58 -4.28
CA LEU A 125 9.30 14.26 -5.34
C LEU A 125 10.78 13.90 -5.22
N LEU A 126 11.31 13.22 -6.24
CA LEU A 126 12.72 12.89 -6.37
C LEU A 126 13.41 13.91 -7.27
N GLU A 127 14.53 14.47 -6.83
CA GLU A 127 15.26 15.53 -7.54
C GLU A 127 16.77 15.21 -7.57
N GLY A 128 17.43 15.53 -8.68
CA GLY A 128 18.87 15.30 -8.84
C GLY A 128 19.32 15.49 -10.29
N LEU A 129 20.27 16.39 -10.52
CA LEU A 129 20.81 16.62 -11.88
C LEU A 129 21.64 15.43 -12.36
N PRO A 130 21.65 15.12 -13.67
CA PRO A 130 20.97 15.83 -14.77
C PRO A 130 19.52 15.33 -15.02
N ARG A 131 18.93 14.55 -14.12
CA ARG A 131 17.60 13.94 -14.34
C ARG A 131 16.49 14.97 -14.15
N PRO A 132 15.38 14.89 -14.92
CA PRO A 132 14.18 15.65 -14.63
C PRO A 132 13.59 15.20 -13.28
N PRO A 133 12.85 16.08 -12.56
CA PRO A 133 12.17 15.71 -11.32
C PRO A 133 11.22 14.54 -11.55
N CYS A 134 11.15 13.63 -10.58
CA CYS A 134 10.28 12.47 -10.61
C CYS A 134 9.22 12.53 -9.51
N TYR A 135 7.96 12.59 -9.91
CA TYR A 135 6.79 12.61 -9.05
C TYR A 135 6.31 11.17 -8.86
N VAL A 136 6.39 10.65 -7.64
CA VAL A 136 6.05 9.25 -7.33
C VAL A 136 4.81 9.21 -6.44
N GLU A 137 3.72 8.66 -6.97
CA GLU A 137 2.50 8.37 -6.22
C GLU A 137 2.47 6.89 -5.85
N ILE A 138 2.21 6.59 -4.59
CA ILE A 138 2.28 5.25 -4.01
C ILE A 138 0.87 4.73 -3.75
N LYS A 139 0.68 3.43 -4.00
CA LYS A 139 -0.55 2.71 -3.67
C LYS A 139 -0.22 1.45 -2.89
N ASN A 140 -0.93 1.25 -1.79
CA ASN A 140 -0.93 -0.04 -1.10
C ASN A 140 -1.81 -1.02 -1.88
N VAL A 141 -1.30 -2.22 -2.13
CA VAL A 141 -2.03 -3.29 -2.80
C VAL A 141 -2.10 -4.50 -1.87
N HIS A 142 -3.32 -4.88 -1.53
CA HIS A 142 -3.61 -6.00 -0.64
C HIS A 142 -4.85 -6.80 -1.09
N LEU A 143 -5.42 -6.53 -2.26
CA LEU A 143 -6.48 -7.36 -2.82
C LEU A 143 -5.87 -8.49 -3.66
N MET A 144 -6.33 -9.71 -3.44
CA MET A 144 -6.06 -10.87 -4.29
C MET A 144 -7.30 -11.78 -4.28
N ARG A 145 -8.00 -11.85 -5.41
CA ARG A 145 -9.17 -12.74 -5.58
C ARG A 145 -8.82 -14.02 -6.34
N GLU A 146 -7.72 -13.99 -7.09
CA GLU A 146 -7.17 -15.11 -7.83
C GLU A 146 -5.73 -15.36 -7.35
N PRO A 147 -5.34 -16.61 -7.02
CA PRO A 147 -4.01 -16.90 -6.49
C PRO A 147 -2.88 -16.34 -7.36
N GLY A 148 -1.99 -15.57 -6.75
CA GLY A 148 -0.86 -14.94 -7.42
C GLY A 148 -1.19 -13.69 -8.25
N LEU A 149 -2.45 -13.24 -8.32
CA LEU A 149 -2.85 -12.01 -9.00
C LEU A 149 -3.27 -10.93 -7.98
N ALA A 150 -2.38 -9.98 -7.74
CA ALA A 150 -2.69 -8.82 -6.92
C ALA A 150 -3.48 -7.77 -7.72
N GLU A 151 -4.38 -7.06 -7.04
CA GLU A 151 -5.32 -6.17 -7.68
C GLU A 151 -5.46 -4.82 -6.97
N PHE A 152 -5.70 -3.75 -7.71
CA PHE A 152 -6.02 -2.44 -7.14
C PHE A 152 -7.04 -1.68 -8.01
N PRO A 153 -8.00 -0.93 -7.45
CA PRO A 153 -8.27 -0.76 -6.02
C PRO A 153 -9.20 -1.84 -5.47
N ASP A 154 -9.35 -1.90 -4.15
CA ASP A 154 -10.33 -2.78 -3.49
C ASP A 154 -11.67 -2.06 -3.19
N ALA A 155 -11.76 -0.77 -3.46
CA ALA A 155 -12.99 0.02 -3.38
C ALA A 155 -12.92 1.22 -4.34
N VAL A 156 -14.07 1.79 -4.70
CA VAL A 156 -14.15 3.00 -5.53
C VAL A 156 -13.35 4.16 -4.91
N THR A 157 -12.44 4.75 -5.69
CA THR A 157 -11.50 5.79 -5.26
C THR A 157 -11.50 7.00 -6.21
N LYS A 158 -12.52 7.86 -6.04
CA LYS A 158 -12.62 9.15 -6.78
C LYS A 158 -11.38 10.04 -6.58
N ARG A 159 -10.77 9.99 -5.40
CA ARG A 159 -9.54 10.73 -5.10
C ARG A 159 -8.35 10.18 -5.89
N GLY A 160 -8.22 8.86 -6.01
CA GLY A 160 -7.17 8.23 -6.81
C GLY A 160 -7.28 8.58 -8.29
N ALA A 161 -8.48 8.57 -8.85
CA ALA A 161 -8.71 8.95 -10.24
C ALA A 161 -8.34 10.43 -10.51
N LYS A 162 -8.66 11.34 -9.58
CA LYS A 162 -8.25 12.74 -9.66
C LYS A 162 -6.72 12.90 -9.64
N HIS A 163 -6.04 12.18 -8.75
CA HIS A 163 -4.58 12.20 -8.67
C HIS A 163 -3.94 11.75 -10.00
N LEU A 164 -4.46 10.70 -10.65
CA LEU A 164 -3.96 10.24 -11.95
C LEU A 164 -4.06 11.32 -13.05
N VAL A 165 -5.16 12.09 -13.07
CA VAL A 165 -5.33 13.19 -14.04
C VAL A 165 -4.27 14.26 -13.81
N GLU A 166 -4.11 14.74 -12.57
CA GLU A 166 -3.14 15.80 -12.24
C GLU A 166 -1.70 15.30 -12.44
N LEU A 167 -1.41 14.04 -12.12
CA LEU A 167 -0.08 13.44 -12.33
C LEU A 167 0.23 13.26 -13.82
N GLY A 168 -0.77 12.97 -14.65
CA GLY A 168 -0.63 12.92 -16.10
C GLY A 168 -0.37 14.30 -16.71
N GLU A 169 -0.88 15.39 -16.12
CA GLU A 169 -0.54 16.76 -16.53
C GLU A 169 0.94 17.07 -16.24
N ILE A 170 1.47 16.60 -15.11
CA ILE A 170 2.90 16.71 -14.76
C ILE A 170 3.78 15.96 -15.76
N ALA A 171 3.39 14.74 -16.14
CA ALA A 171 4.10 13.96 -17.15
C ALA A 171 4.12 14.66 -18.52
N ALA A 172 2.96 15.16 -18.96
CA ALA A 172 2.83 15.89 -20.23
C ALA A 172 3.64 17.21 -20.25
N ALA A 173 3.92 17.80 -19.09
CA ALA A 173 4.77 18.99 -18.94
C ALA A 173 6.28 18.68 -18.95
N GLY A 174 6.69 17.41 -19.12
CA GLY A 174 8.08 17.00 -19.28
C GLY A 174 8.79 16.57 -17.99
N ALA A 175 8.09 16.56 -16.85
CA ALA A 175 8.59 15.89 -15.65
C ALA A 175 8.34 14.38 -15.73
N ARG A 176 9.09 13.60 -14.97
CA ARG A 176 8.83 12.16 -14.84
C ARG A 176 7.73 11.95 -13.80
N ALA A 177 6.81 11.02 -14.07
CA ALA A 177 5.73 10.68 -13.15
C ALA A 177 5.57 9.16 -13.06
N VAL A 178 5.50 8.64 -11.84
CA VAL A 178 5.49 7.20 -11.55
C VAL A 178 4.35 6.85 -10.61
N MET A 179 3.56 5.86 -10.98
CA MET A 179 2.66 5.14 -10.08
C MET A 179 3.39 3.91 -9.54
N LEU A 180 3.65 3.88 -8.23
CA LEU A 180 4.28 2.75 -7.54
C LEU A 180 3.24 1.96 -6.72
N PHE A 181 2.92 0.77 -7.19
CA PHE A 181 2.06 -0.19 -6.49
C PHE A 181 2.91 -1.09 -5.59
N LEU A 182 2.76 -0.95 -4.27
CA LEU A 182 3.41 -1.82 -3.29
C LEU A 182 2.45 -2.93 -2.87
N ILE A 183 2.76 -4.15 -3.29
CA ILE A 183 1.95 -5.34 -3.06
C ILE A 183 2.41 -5.99 -1.77
N GLN A 184 1.61 -5.80 -0.71
CA GLN A 184 1.84 -6.41 0.59
C GLN A 184 1.17 -7.80 0.66
N ILE A 185 1.48 -8.65 -0.32
CA ILE A 185 1.09 -10.07 -0.39
C ILE A 185 2.29 -10.86 -0.95
N GLY A 186 2.84 -11.78 -0.16
CA GLY A 186 4.07 -12.51 -0.49
C GLY A 186 3.91 -13.52 -1.64
N SER A 187 2.70 -14.02 -1.87
CA SER A 187 2.42 -14.93 -2.98
C SER A 187 2.19 -14.23 -4.33
N ALA A 188 2.03 -12.91 -4.38
CA ALA A 188 1.69 -12.20 -5.62
C ALA A 188 2.75 -12.37 -6.73
N ARG A 189 2.35 -12.82 -7.92
CA ARG A 189 3.24 -13.04 -9.08
C ARG A 189 3.04 -12.03 -10.20
N ARG A 190 1.90 -11.35 -10.21
CA ARG A 190 1.51 -10.35 -11.20
C ARG A 190 0.49 -9.39 -10.60
N PHE A 191 0.31 -8.25 -11.23
CA PHE A 191 -0.59 -7.18 -10.79
C PHE A 191 -1.54 -6.77 -11.91
N LYS A 192 -2.79 -6.44 -11.60
CA LYS A 192 -3.71 -5.76 -12.53
C LYS A 192 -4.58 -4.72 -11.82
N LEU A 193 -5.22 -3.86 -12.61
CA LEU A 193 -6.28 -3.01 -12.06
C LEU A 193 -7.61 -3.78 -11.93
N ALA A 194 -8.27 -3.64 -10.78
CA ALA A 194 -9.63 -4.14 -10.55
C ALA A 194 -10.66 -3.20 -11.19
N ARG A 195 -10.72 -3.20 -12.52
CA ARG A 195 -11.61 -2.33 -13.31
C ARG A 195 -13.09 -2.61 -13.05
N ASP A 196 -13.42 -3.82 -12.60
CA ASP A 196 -14.77 -4.18 -12.17
C ASP A 196 -15.17 -3.53 -10.84
N ILE A 197 -14.20 -3.18 -9.99
CA ILE A 197 -14.43 -2.45 -8.73
C ILE A 197 -14.47 -0.94 -8.98
N ASP A 198 -13.54 -0.40 -9.78
CA ASP A 198 -13.52 1.01 -10.14
C ASP A 198 -13.12 1.24 -11.61
N ALA A 199 -14.13 1.21 -12.49
CA ALA A 199 -13.96 1.47 -13.92
C ALA A 199 -13.45 2.89 -14.20
N ALA A 200 -13.80 3.87 -13.36
CA ALA A 200 -13.35 5.26 -13.52
C ALA A 200 -11.86 5.41 -13.20
N TYR A 201 -11.36 4.72 -12.16
CA TYR A 201 -9.94 4.65 -11.88
C TYR A 201 -9.17 3.98 -13.03
N GLY A 202 -9.68 2.86 -13.57
CA GLY A 202 -9.10 2.19 -14.72
C GLY A 202 -8.97 3.11 -15.95
N ALA A 203 -10.05 3.78 -16.33
CA ALA A 203 -10.05 4.72 -17.45
C ALA A 203 -9.10 5.92 -17.22
N ALA A 204 -9.06 6.45 -15.98
CA ALA A 204 -8.13 7.52 -15.63
C ALA A 204 -6.67 7.06 -15.70
N PHE A 205 -6.38 5.81 -15.33
CA PHE A 205 -5.04 5.23 -15.41
C PHE A 205 -4.61 5.09 -16.87
N ASP A 206 -5.46 4.57 -17.74
CA ASP A 206 -5.16 4.43 -19.17
C ASP A 206 -4.87 5.79 -19.82
N ALA A 207 -5.71 6.79 -19.54
CA ALA A 207 -5.51 8.15 -20.02
C ALA A 207 -4.19 8.76 -19.52
N ALA A 208 -3.79 8.44 -18.29
CA ALA A 208 -2.56 8.95 -17.71
C ALA A 208 -1.31 8.22 -18.24
N ARG A 209 -1.41 6.92 -18.54
CA ARG A 209 -0.36 6.15 -19.25
C ARG A 209 -0.07 6.74 -20.63
N VAL A 210 -1.10 7.13 -21.38
CA VAL A 210 -0.95 7.84 -22.67
C VAL A 210 -0.19 9.16 -22.53
N ARG A 211 -0.34 9.84 -21.39
CA ARG A 211 0.39 11.10 -21.07
C ARG A 211 1.82 10.88 -20.57
N GLY A 212 2.28 9.64 -20.48
CA GLY A 212 3.65 9.32 -20.10
C GLY A 212 3.85 8.96 -18.62
N ILE A 213 2.77 8.70 -17.86
CA ILE A 213 2.95 8.10 -16.52
C ILE A 213 3.58 6.71 -16.67
N GLU A 214 4.64 6.45 -15.90
CA GLU A 214 5.21 5.12 -15.69
C GLU A 214 4.46 4.38 -14.57
N ALA A 215 4.38 3.06 -14.67
CA ALA A 215 3.78 2.24 -13.62
C ALA A 215 4.73 1.13 -13.22
N LEU A 216 4.96 1.01 -11.92
CA LEU A 216 5.79 -0.01 -11.30
C LEU A 216 4.94 -0.77 -10.28
N ALA A 217 5.07 -2.09 -10.26
CA ALA A 217 4.44 -2.94 -9.27
C ALA A 217 5.52 -3.79 -8.60
N TYR A 218 5.61 -3.70 -7.27
CA TYR A 218 6.62 -4.39 -6.49
C TYR A 218 5.97 -5.22 -5.41
N ARG A 219 6.40 -6.47 -5.29
CA ARG A 219 6.00 -7.34 -4.19
C ARG A 219 6.84 -7.06 -2.95
N CYS A 220 6.19 -7.13 -1.79
CA CYS A 220 6.85 -7.14 -0.51
C CYS A 220 6.97 -8.56 0.09
N GLY A 221 8.07 -8.82 0.77
CA GLY A 221 8.21 -9.89 1.75
C GLY A 221 7.66 -9.42 3.10
N ILE A 222 6.96 -10.31 3.80
CA ILE A 222 6.24 -9.97 5.03
C ILE A 222 6.54 -11.01 6.10
N SER A 223 6.92 -10.53 7.27
CA SER A 223 7.09 -11.32 8.47
C SER A 223 6.62 -10.53 9.70
N CYS A 224 6.62 -11.17 10.87
CA CYS A 224 6.28 -10.47 12.12
C CYS A 224 7.38 -9.49 12.57
N GLU A 225 8.57 -9.55 11.97
CA GLU A 225 9.69 -8.64 12.23
C GLU A 225 9.67 -7.40 11.32
N GLY A 226 9.05 -7.48 10.15
CA GLY A 226 9.01 -6.35 9.21
C GLY A 226 8.38 -6.67 7.86
N ILE A 227 8.38 -5.62 7.03
CA ILE A 227 7.93 -5.67 5.64
C ILE A 227 9.05 -5.08 4.78
N GLU A 228 9.41 -5.75 3.70
CA GLU A 228 10.51 -5.37 2.81
C GLU A 228 10.05 -5.41 1.36
N VAL A 229 10.42 -4.41 0.56
CA VAL A 229 10.19 -4.44 -0.89
C VAL A 229 11.23 -5.37 -1.52
N VAL A 230 10.78 -6.39 -2.26
CA VAL A 230 11.65 -7.49 -2.72
C VAL A 230 11.95 -7.38 -4.21
N GLU A 231 10.93 -7.51 -5.05
CA GLU A 231 11.13 -7.61 -6.50
C GLU A 231 9.95 -7.06 -7.29
N PRO A 232 10.18 -6.60 -8.54
CA PRO A 232 9.10 -6.18 -9.41
C PRO A 232 8.27 -7.38 -9.85
N VAL A 233 6.98 -7.14 -10.08
CA VAL A 233 6.07 -8.10 -10.72
C VAL A 233 5.49 -7.49 -12.00
N PRO A 234 5.20 -8.29 -13.03
CA PRO A 234 4.57 -7.79 -14.25
C PRO A 234 3.19 -7.21 -13.97
N ILE A 235 2.91 -6.08 -14.63
CA ILE A 235 1.57 -5.47 -14.70
C ILE A 235 0.86 -6.08 -15.90
N ALA A 236 -0.19 -6.84 -15.65
CA ALA A 236 -1.08 -7.39 -16.67
C ALA A 236 -2.09 -6.32 -17.14
N GLU A 237 -2.47 -6.40 -18.42
CA GLU A 237 -3.50 -5.54 -19.03
C GLU A 237 -4.92 -5.97 -18.67
#